data_AF-A0A2E9EEG3-F1
#
_entry.id   AF-A0A2E9EEG3-F1
#
_cell.length_a   1.000
_cell.length_b   1.000
_cell.length_c   1.000
_cell.angle_alpha   90.00
_cell.angle_beta   90.00
_cell.angle_gamma   90.00
#
_symmetry.space_group_name_H-M   'P 1'
#
loop_
_entity.id
_entity.type
_entity.pdbx_description
1 polymer ?
#
loop_
_entity_poly.entity_id
_entity_poly.type
_entity_poly.pdbx_seq_one_letter_code
_entity_poly.pdbx_strand_id
1 'polypeptide(L)' 'MHKRTKIISTIGPSSKSPTLIKKLYDKGMNVVRINMSHTSIADMKKVIKDIKTINK' A
#
# COMPACT_ATOMS: atom_id res chain seq x y z
N MET A 1 -5.71 22.95 -8.12
CA MET A 1 -4.24 22.83 -7.99
C MET A 1 -3.90 21.38 -7.65
N HIS A 2 -3.15 20.66 -8.48
CA HIS A 2 -2.78 19.27 -8.20
C HIS A 2 -1.56 19.19 -7.28
N LYS A 3 -1.54 18.26 -6.31
CA LYS A 3 -0.34 17.98 -5.52
C LYS A 3 0.79 17.50 -6.46
N ARG A 4 1.91 18.22 -6.43
CA ARG A 4 3.13 17.86 -7.18
C ARG A 4 3.94 16.77 -6.47
N THR A 5 4.01 16.82 -5.15
CA THR A 5 4.73 15.84 -4.33
C THR A 5 3.92 14.56 -4.16
N LYS A 6 4.56 13.41 -4.41
CA LYS A 6 3.97 12.09 -4.20
C LYS A 6 4.22 11.60 -2.78
N ILE A 7 3.27 10.86 -2.22
CA ILE A 7 3.35 10.24 -0.90
C ILE A 7 3.61 8.75 -1.06
N ILE A 8 4.70 8.28 -0.44
CA ILE A 8 5.07 6.86 -0.38
C ILE A 8 4.80 6.36 1.04
N SER A 9 4.04 5.27 1.18
CA SER A 9 3.75 4.67 2.48
C SER A 9 4.29 3.25 2.56
N THR A 10 5.08 2.96 3.59
CA THR A 10 5.54 1.59 3.87
C THR A 10 4.43 0.79 4.51
N ILE A 11 4.07 -0.36 3.93
CA ILE A 11 3.05 -1.23 4.47
C ILE A 11 3.67 -2.25 5.42
N GLY A 12 3.10 -2.37 6.62
CA GLY A 12 3.49 -3.31 7.65
C GLY A 12 2.29 -4.05 8.25
N PRO A 13 2.51 -4.81 9.34
CA PRO A 13 1.45 -5.61 9.97
C PRO A 13 0.21 -4.81 10.38
N SER A 14 0.39 -3.57 10.84
CA SER A 14 -0.70 -2.66 11.24
C SER A 14 -1.46 -2.07 10.05
N SER A 15 -0.91 -2.12 8.84
CA SER A 15 -1.46 -1.46 7.66
C SER A 15 -1.68 -2.36 6.44
N LYS A 16 -1.57 -3.68 6.62
CA LYS A 16 -1.72 -4.67 5.53
C LYS A 16 -3.17 -4.99 5.15
N SER A 17 -4.16 -4.51 5.88
CA SER A 17 -5.56 -4.82 5.56
C SER A 17 -6.02 -4.03 4.33
N PRO A 18 -6.77 -4.64 3.39
CA PRO A 18 -7.26 -3.96 2.20
C PRO A 18 -8.06 -2.69 2.53
N THR A 19 -8.85 -2.74 3.62
CA THR A 19 -9.65 -1.60 4.09
C THR A 19 -8.78 -0.43 4.54
N LEU A 20 -7.66 -0.68 5.21
CA LEU A 20 -6.76 0.40 5.62
C LEU A 20 -5.95 0.95 4.43
N ILE A 21 -5.51 0.08 3.52
CA ILE A 21 -4.82 0.50 2.29
C ILE A 21 -5.75 1.41 1.46
N LYS A 22 -7.04 1.08 1.36
CA LYS A 22 -8.03 1.94 0.69
C LYS A 22 -8.16 3.30 1.39
N LYS A 23 -8.26 3.32 2.73
CA LYS A 23 -8.28 4.58 3.49
C LYS A 23 -7.01 5.42 3.27
N LEU A 24 -5.84 4.80 3.14
CA LEU A 24 -4.60 5.52 2.83
C LEU A 24 -4.61 6.09 1.41
N TYR A 25 -5.12 5.33 0.44
CA TYR A 25 -5.31 5.80 -0.93
C TYR A 25 -6.25 7.02 -0.98
N ASP A 26 -7.41 6.94 -0.31
CA ASP A 26 -8.39 8.04 -0.27
C ASP A 26 -7.83 9.29 0.43
N LYS A 27 -6.90 9.11 1.38
CA LYS A 27 -6.17 10.21 2.04
C LYS A 27 -5.00 10.77 1.24
N GLY A 28 -4.69 10.20 0.06
CA GLY A 28 -3.70 10.74 -0.88
C GLY A 28 -2.38 10.01 -0.95
N MET A 29 -2.27 8.77 -0.45
CA MET A 29 -1.13 7.89 -0.73
C MET A 29 -1.02 7.62 -2.24
N ASN A 30 0.19 7.66 -2.79
CA ASN A 30 0.43 7.42 -4.22
C ASN A 30 1.16 6.11 -4.48
N VAL A 31 2.10 5.73 -3.61
CA VAL A 31 2.94 4.54 -3.80
C VAL A 31 2.96 3.74 -2.51
N VAL A 32 2.78 2.43 -2.65
CA VAL A 32 3.01 1.48 -1.58
C VAL A 32 4.45 0.98 -1.64
N ARG A 33 5.18 1.09 -0.53
CA ARG A 33 6.47 0.46 -0.32
C ARG A 33 6.30 -0.81 0.51
N ILE A 34 6.89 -1.92 0.03
CA ILE A 34 7.00 -3.18 0.79
C ILE A 34 8.45 -3.30 1.25
N ASN A 35 8.67 -3.41 2.56
CA ASN A 35 10.02 -3.64 3.09
C ASN A 35 10.30 -5.14 3.17
N MET A 36 11.25 -5.64 2.36
CA MET A 36 11.53 -7.07 2.24
C MET A 36 12.36 -7.65 3.40
N SER A 37 13.00 -6.83 4.24
CA SER A 37 13.84 -7.33 5.36
C SER A 37 13.09 -8.24 6.34
N HIS A 38 11.76 -8.08 6.45
CA HIS A 38 10.91 -8.85 7.36
C HIS A 38 9.63 -9.39 6.69
N THR A 39 9.57 -9.39 5.36
CA THR A 39 8.35 -9.77 4.62
C THR A 39 8.59 -11.06 3.83
N SER A 40 7.73 -12.05 4.02
CA SER A 40 7.76 -13.29 3.22
C SER A 40 7.26 -13.03 1.78
N ILE A 41 7.68 -13.88 0.83
CA ILE A 41 7.19 -13.80 -0.56
C ILE A 41 5.67 -13.99 -0.63
N ALA A 42 5.10 -14.85 0.23
CA ALA A 42 3.67 -15.11 0.30
C ALA A 42 2.89 -13.85 0.74
N ASP A 43 3.37 -13.17 1.79
CA ASP A 43 2.75 -11.93 2.27
C ASP A 43 2.85 -10.82 1.22
N MET A 44 4.00 -10.70 0.55
CA MET A 44 4.19 -9.74 -0.54
C MET A 44 3.16 -9.96 -1.67
N LYS A 45 2.97 -11.22 -2.09
CA LYS A 45 1.97 -11.56 -3.13
C LYS A 45 0.56 -11.17 -2.71
N LYS A 46 0.20 -11.36 -1.44
CA LYS A 46 -1.11 -10.96 -0.90
C LYS A 46 -1.29 -9.44 -0.98
N VAL A 47 -0.32 -8.67 -0.49
CA VAL A 47 -0.35 -7.20 -0.54
C VAL A 47 -0.46 -6.69 -1.98
N ILE A 48 0.29 -7.27 -2.92
CA ILE A 48 0.20 -6.89 -4.35
C ILE A 48 -1.19 -7.18 -4.91
N LYS A 49 -1.80 -8.33 -4.58
CA LYS A 49 -3.15 -8.68 -5.01
C LYS A 49 -4.19 -7.67 -4.49
N ASP A 50 -4.06 -7.29 -3.23
CA ASP A 50 -4.97 -6.34 -2.57
C ASP A 50 -4.84 -4.95 -3.22
N ILE A 51 -3.61 -4.47 -3.48
CA ILE A 51 -3.36 -3.19 -4.17
C ILE A 51 -3.93 -3.20 -5.59
N LYS A 52 -3.72 -4.27 -6.35
CA LYS A 52 -4.29 -4.41 -7.71
C LYS A 52 -5.81 -4.39 -7.71
N THR A 53 -6.45 -4.87 -6.64
CA THR A 53 -7.91 -4.82 -6.47
C THR A 53 -8.38 -3.41 -6.16
N ILE A 54 -7.60 -2.63 -5.40
CA ILE A 54 -7.93 -1.25 -5.01
C ILE A 54 -7.73 -0.24 -6.16
N ASN A 55 -6.76 -0.51 -7.04
CA ASN A 55 -6.42 0.36 -8.18
C ASN A 55 -7.36 0.22 -9.40
N LYS A 56 -8.30 -0.74 -9.38
CA LYS A 56 -9.37 -0.80 -10.36
C LYS A 56 -10.45 0.22 -10.03
#